data_AF-A0A955LNY0-F1
#
_entry.id   AF-A0A955LNY0-F1
#
_cell.length_a   1.000
_cell.length_b   1.000
_cell.length_c   1.000
_cell.angle_alpha   90.00
_cell.angle_beta   90.00
_cell.angle_gamma   90.00
#
_symmetry.space_group_name_H-M   'P 1'
#
loop_
_entity.id
_entity.type
_entity.pdbx_description
1 polymer ?
#
loop_
_entity_poly.entity_id
_entity_poly.type
_entity_poly.pdbx_seq_one_letter_code
_entity_poly.pdbx_strand_id
1 'polypeptide(L)'
;MIAHRGYCTALTVIIWTLLFLAMPATVVAAGEASIGLGYTERSIAFKEYEADRNSDGEIRYLIKLIKFSNMRVVKAGQEFSASQAARYLLMKFKTAKSKIVSAEQFIDDFASYAPDGEPIYIIDRKGMNYPARHVLYGELRRLRNLGSANFR
;
A
#
# COMPACT_ATOMS: atom_id res chain seq x y z
N MET A 1 6.03 -67.03 36.16
CA MET A 1 5.71 -67.51 34.80
C MET A 1 5.58 -66.31 33.89
N ILE A 2 6.43 -66.27 32.88
CA ILE A 2 6.54 -65.23 31.85
C ILE A 2 5.59 -65.57 30.71
N ALA A 3 4.86 -64.59 30.20
CA ALA A 3 4.36 -64.60 28.82
C ALA A 3 4.16 -63.16 28.33
N HIS A 4 5.21 -62.62 27.70
CA HIS A 4 5.12 -61.52 26.74
C HIS A 4 4.41 -62.00 25.48
N ARG A 5 3.56 -61.15 24.87
CA ARG A 5 3.58 -60.82 23.43
C ARG A 5 2.49 -59.82 23.08
N GLY A 6 2.86 -58.82 22.27
CA GLY A 6 1.92 -57.93 21.60
C GLY A 6 2.55 -56.59 21.22
N TYR A 7 3.55 -56.61 20.33
CA TYR A 7 3.98 -55.40 19.62
C TYR A 7 2.87 -54.94 18.67
N CYS A 8 2.48 -53.68 18.73
CA CYS A 8 1.85 -53.00 17.60
C CYS A 8 2.47 -51.61 17.47
N THR A 9 3.25 -51.47 16.42
CA THR A 9 3.99 -50.29 15.97
C THR A 9 3.06 -49.29 15.26
N ALA A 10 3.37 -48.02 15.47
CA ALA A 10 3.18 -46.89 14.54
C ALA A 10 1.75 -46.34 14.32
N LEU A 11 1.70 -45.04 13.97
CA LEU A 11 0.56 -44.11 13.89
C LEU A 11 0.14 -43.55 15.26
N THR A 12 0.23 -42.25 15.57
CA THR A 12 -0.02 -41.09 14.73
C THR A 12 0.49 -39.85 15.47
N VAL A 13 1.63 -39.30 15.03
CA VAL A 13 1.85 -37.85 15.08
C VAL A 13 0.77 -37.26 14.19
N ILE A 14 -0.11 -36.37 14.68
CA ILE A 14 -0.88 -35.40 13.87
C ILE A 14 -1.80 -34.57 14.80
N ILE A 15 -1.62 -33.25 14.69
CA ILE A 15 -2.60 -32.18 14.94
C ILE A 15 -2.68 -31.60 16.36
N TRP A 16 -1.62 -30.85 16.63
CA TRP A 16 -1.56 -29.67 17.50
C TRP A 16 -2.24 -28.45 16.79
N THR A 17 -3.48 -28.59 16.29
CA THR A 17 -4.04 -27.60 15.34
C THR A 17 -5.55 -27.44 15.44
N LEU A 18 -6.09 -27.21 16.64
CA LEU A 18 -7.48 -26.75 16.79
C LEU A 18 -7.58 -25.65 17.84
N LEU A 19 -6.89 -24.54 17.60
CA LEU A 19 -7.28 -23.25 18.17
C LEU A 19 -6.85 -22.09 17.24
N PHE A 20 -7.06 -22.25 15.93
CA PHE A 20 -7.18 -21.09 15.06
C PHE A 20 -8.56 -20.50 15.32
N LEU A 21 -8.64 -19.64 16.35
CA LEU A 21 -9.66 -18.62 16.43
C LEU A 21 -9.70 -17.95 15.06
N ALA A 22 -10.78 -18.21 14.31
CA ALA A 22 -11.15 -17.42 13.16
C ALA A 22 -11.36 -16.00 13.68
N MET A 23 -10.30 -15.20 13.66
CA MET A 23 -10.43 -13.76 13.80
C MET A 23 -11.28 -13.32 12.61
N PRO A 24 -12.47 -12.73 12.82
CA PRO A 24 -13.17 -12.10 11.74
C PRO A 24 -12.23 -11.02 11.20
N ALA A 25 -11.91 -11.10 9.92
CA ALA A 25 -11.32 -9.99 9.20
C ALA A 25 -12.35 -8.85 9.27
N THR A 26 -12.25 -8.00 10.30
CA THR A 26 -12.97 -6.74 10.37
C THR A 26 -12.45 -5.91 9.21
N VAL A 27 -13.13 -6.01 8.08
CA VAL A 27 -13.08 -5.04 7.01
C VAL A 27 -13.66 -3.77 7.61
N VAL A 28 -12.79 -2.96 8.22
CA VAL A 28 -13.15 -1.60 8.62
C VAL A 28 -13.59 -0.91 7.35
N ALA A 29 -14.88 -0.55 7.30
CA ALA A 29 -15.42 0.34 6.29
C ALA A 29 -14.49 1.55 6.21
N ALA A 30 -13.87 1.73 5.05
CA ALA A 30 -12.88 2.76 4.78
C ALA A 30 -13.55 4.14 4.79
N GLY A 31 -13.87 4.65 5.98
CA GLY A 31 -13.99 6.07 6.21
C GLY A 31 -12.66 6.69 5.80
N GLU A 32 -12.72 7.73 4.97
CA GLU A 32 -11.61 8.38 4.27
C GLU A 32 -10.33 8.36 5.11
N ALA A 33 -9.50 7.34 4.88
CA ALA A 33 -8.29 7.14 5.64
C ALA A 33 -7.30 8.18 5.13
N SER A 34 -7.40 9.40 5.67
CA SER A 34 -6.27 10.32 5.71
C SER A 34 -5.25 9.66 6.64
N ILE A 35 -4.49 8.70 6.10
CA ILE A 35 -3.32 8.20 6.79
C ILE A 35 -2.54 9.43 7.21
N GLY A 36 -2.06 9.47 8.45
CA GLY A 36 -1.37 10.60 9.07
C GLY A 36 -0.04 10.97 8.40
N LEU A 37 -0.06 11.21 7.09
CA LEU A 37 0.92 11.93 6.31
C LEU A 37 0.94 13.33 6.91
N GLY A 38 2.03 13.64 7.61
CA GLY A 38 2.18 14.91 8.28
C GLY A 38 2.12 16.08 7.28
N TYR A 39 1.87 17.26 7.83
CA TYR A 39 1.81 18.50 7.06
C TYR A 39 3.13 18.78 6.32
N THR A 40 4.26 18.42 6.93
CA THR A 40 5.62 18.61 6.38
C THR A 40 5.85 17.79 5.11
N GLU A 41 5.43 16.53 5.10
CA GLU A 41 5.57 15.64 3.95
C GLU A 41 4.73 16.16 2.77
N ARG A 42 3.52 16.64 3.07
CA ARG A 42 2.59 17.18 2.08
C ARG A 42 3.06 18.51 1.48
N SER A 43 3.62 19.41 2.27
CA SER A 43 4.10 20.72 1.78
C SER A 43 5.30 20.59 0.83
N ILE A 44 6.23 19.67 1.12
CA ILE A 44 7.39 19.37 0.26
C ILE A 44 6.96 18.79 -1.10
N ALA A 45 5.93 17.94 -1.09
CA ALA A 45 5.37 17.39 -2.31
C ALA A 45 4.59 18.46 -3.10
N PHE A 46 3.82 19.30 -2.41
CA PHE A 46 2.93 20.29 -3.01
C PHE A 46 3.68 21.39 -3.78
N LYS A 47 4.81 21.87 -3.25
CA LYS A 47 5.62 22.92 -3.90
C LYS A 47 6.08 22.55 -5.32
N GLU A 48 6.29 21.27 -5.60
CA GLU A 48 6.69 20.81 -6.95
C GLU A 48 5.48 20.60 -7.87
N TYR A 49 4.31 20.24 -7.33
CA TYR A 49 3.07 20.15 -8.09
C TYR A 49 2.64 21.50 -8.66
N GLU A 50 2.81 22.60 -7.93
CA GLU A 50 2.40 23.92 -8.42
C GLU A 50 3.08 24.35 -9.71
N ALA A 51 4.27 23.81 -10.00
CA ALA A 51 4.99 24.09 -11.23
C ALA A 51 4.42 23.33 -12.45
N ASP A 52 3.70 22.22 -12.25
CA ASP A 52 3.14 21.42 -13.34
C ASP A 52 1.78 20.83 -12.96
N ARG A 53 0.71 21.61 -13.17
CA ARG A 53 -0.66 21.23 -12.78
C ARG A 53 -1.36 20.36 -13.82
N ASN A 54 -0.72 19.25 -14.20
CA ASN A 54 -1.27 18.22 -15.08
C ASN A 54 -1.19 16.84 -14.40
N SER A 55 -1.67 15.79 -15.08
CA SER A 55 -1.59 14.40 -14.60
C SER A 55 -0.16 13.99 -14.19
N ASP A 56 0.82 14.47 -14.93
CA ASP A 56 2.25 14.20 -14.73
C ASP A 56 2.75 14.74 -13.38
N GLY A 57 2.35 15.97 -13.03
CA GLY A 57 2.64 16.59 -11.74
C GLY A 57 1.89 15.94 -10.59
N GLU A 58 0.64 15.53 -10.79
CA GLU A 58 -0.13 14.77 -9.79
C GLU A 58 0.53 13.43 -9.46
N ILE A 59 1.02 12.71 -10.47
CA ILE A 59 1.74 11.44 -10.27
C ILE A 59 3.04 11.68 -9.51
N ARG A 60 3.83 12.69 -9.90
CA ARG A 60 5.08 13.04 -9.19
C ARG A 60 4.80 13.44 -7.74
N TYR A 61 3.73 14.17 -7.49
CA TYR A 61 3.26 14.51 -6.15
C TYR A 61 3.02 13.25 -5.31
N LEU A 62 2.24 12.29 -5.81
CA LEU A 62 1.92 11.05 -5.09
C LEU A 62 3.16 10.21 -4.79
N ILE A 63 4.07 10.06 -5.77
CA ILE A 63 5.33 9.33 -5.58
C ILE A 63 6.19 9.99 -4.51
N LYS A 64 6.26 11.33 -4.52
CA LYS A 64 7.04 12.11 -3.55
C LYS A 64 6.42 12.04 -2.16
N LEU A 65 5.10 12.04 -2.07
CA LEU A 65 4.37 11.85 -0.83
C LEU A 65 4.69 10.48 -0.20
N ILE A 66 4.68 9.40 -0.98
CA ILE A 66 5.12 8.08 -0.52
C ILE A 66 6.55 8.15 -0.02
N LYS A 67 7.48 8.77 -0.77
CA LYS A 67 8.89 8.89 -0.39
C LYS A 67 9.08 9.52 0.99
N PHE A 68 8.33 10.58 1.30
CA PHE A 68 8.47 11.34 2.55
C PHE A 68 7.59 10.83 3.69
N SER A 69 6.56 10.03 3.41
CA SER A 69 5.62 9.48 4.41
C SER A 69 6.28 8.75 5.59
N ASN A 70 7.48 8.20 5.36
CA ASN A 70 8.17 7.27 6.26
C ASN A 70 7.31 6.02 6.57
N MET A 71 6.38 5.67 5.69
CA MET A 71 5.54 4.48 5.77
C MET A 71 6.22 3.30 5.10
N ARG A 72 5.79 2.08 5.45
CA ARG A 72 6.21 0.86 4.76
C ARG A 72 5.20 0.54 3.66
N VAL A 73 5.65 -0.11 2.60
CA VAL A 73 4.80 -0.57 1.51
C VAL A 73 4.94 -2.07 1.41
N VAL A 74 3.83 -2.80 1.45
CA VAL A 74 3.81 -4.25 1.29
C VAL A 74 3.38 -4.59 -0.12
N LYS A 75 4.19 -5.42 -0.78
CA LYS A 75 3.91 -5.96 -2.10
C LYS A 75 4.28 -7.43 -2.09
N ALA A 76 3.33 -8.32 -2.40
CA ALA A 76 3.54 -9.77 -2.42
C ALA A 76 4.18 -10.33 -1.14
N GLY A 77 3.65 -9.92 0.02
CA GLY A 77 4.16 -10.31 1.34
C GLY A 77 5.53 -9.75 1.71
N GLN A 78 6.20 -9.02 0.81
CA GLN A 78 7.47 -8.37 1.07
C GLN A 78 7.26 -6.90 1.45
N GLU A 79 8.00 -6.47 2.46
CA GLU A 79 7.99 -5.08 2.92
C GLU A 79 9.09 -4.26 2.26
N PHE A 80 8.73 -3.07 1.82
CA PHE A 80 9.61 -2.09 1.23
C PHE A 80 9.55 -0.80 2.03
N SER A 81 10.69 -0.14 2.18
CA SER A 81 10.71 1.23 2.71
C SER A 81 9.99 2.19 1.75
N ALA A 82 9.45 3.29 2.29
CA ALA A 82 8.93 4.42 1.52
C ALA A 82 9.83 4.84 0.36
N SER A 83 11.15 4.89 0.58
CA SER A 83 12.13 5.27 -0.43
C SER A 83 12.28 4.24 -1.54
N GLN A 84 12.25 2.94 -1.21
CA GLN A 84 12.28 1.86 -2.21
C GLN A 84 11.01 1.85 -3.05
N ALA A 85 9.85 1.97 -2.39
CA ALA A 85 8.56 2.02 -3.07
C ALA A 85 8.46 3.24 -4.01
N ALA A 86 8.83 4.43 -3.54
CA ALA A 86 8.84 5.63 -4.38
C ALA A 86 9.79 5.50 -5.58
N ARG A 87 10.97 4.90 -5.40
CA ARG A 87 11.91 4.63 -6.49
C ARG A 87 11.31 3.68 -7.51
N TYR A 88 10.67 2.61 -7.06
CA TYR A 88 9.99 1.64 -7.92
C TYR A 88 8.87 2.28 -8.75
N LEU A 89 8.00 3.06 -8.09
CA LEU A 89 6.91 3.77 -8.76
C LEU A 89 7.42 4.83 -9.74
N LEU A 90 8.49 5.56 -9.40
CA LEU A 90 9.12 6.50 -10.31
C LEU A 90 9.68 5.81 -11.56
N MET A 91 10.31 4.65 -11.40
CA MET A 91 10.80 3.87 -12.52
C MET A 91 9.63 3.43 -13.41
N LYS A 92 8.55 2.88 -12.82
CA LYS A 92 7.33 2.49 -13.55
C LYS A 92 6.73 3.65 -14.32
N PHE A 93 6.56 4.80 -13.67
CA PHE A 93 6.04 6.01 -14.31
C PHE A 93 6.91 6.45 -15.50
N LYS A 94 8.24 6.49 -15.34
CA LYS A 94 9.16 6.83 -16.43
C LYS A 94 9.08 5.86 -17.61
N THR A 95 9.03 4.55 -17.33
CA THR A 95 8.99 3.51 -18.36
C THR A 95 7.66 3.46 -19.10
N ALA A 96 6.54 3.68 -18.40
CA ALA A 96 5.20 3.60 -18.96
C ALA A 96 4.60 4.97 -19.30
N LYS A 97 5.39 6.05 -19.28
CA LYS A 97 4.90 7.43 -19.39
C LYS A 97 3.96 7.64 -20.59
N SER A 98 4.32 7.12 -21.76
CA SER A 98 3.52 7.26 -22.98
C SER A 98 2.16 6.54 -22.94
N LYS A 99 1.97 5.63 -21.97
CA LYS A 99 0.74 4.84 -21.79
C LYS A 99 -0.15 5.36 -20.66
N ILE A 100 0.36 6.30 -19.85
CA ILE A 100 -0.33 6.83 -18.68
C ILE A 100 -0.96 8.16 -19.08
N VAL A 101 -2.28 8.20 -19.10
CA VAL A 101 -3.07 9.37 -19.51
C VAL A 101 -3.50 10.21 -18.30
N SER A 102 -3.70 9.57 -17.14
CA SER A 102 -4.16 10.22 -15.92
C SER A 102 -3.48 9.69 -14.66
N ALA A 103 -3.57 10.47 -13.57
CA ALA A 103 -3.09 10.05 -12.26
C ALA A 103 -3.89 8.85 -11.71
N GLU A 104 -5.19 8.79 -11.99
CA GLU A 104 -6.06 7.67 -11.66
C GLU A 104 -5.63 6.38 -12.34
N GLN A 105 -5.34 6.45 -13.65
CA GLN A 105 -4.82 5.31 -14.38
C GLN A 105 -3.48 4.86 -13.80
N PHE A 106 -2.60 5.80 -13.44
CA PHE A 106 -1.36 5.46 -12.76
C PHE A 106 -1.61 4.73 -11.42
N ILE A 107 -2.58 5.20 -10.63
CA ILE A 107 -2.95 4.58 -9.37
C ILE A 107 -3.44 3.16 -9.59
N ASP A 108 -4.39 2.97 -10.50
CA ASP A 108 -5.02 1.67 -10.75
C ASP A 108 -4.05 0.68 -11.40
N ASP A 109 -3.28 1.09 -12.40
CA ASP A 109 -2.47 0.16 -13.20
C ASP A 109 -1.08 -0.11 -12.60
N PHE A 110 -0.53 0.81 -11.79
CA PHE A 110 0.88 0.75 -11.37
C PHE A 110 1.13 0.89 -9.87
N ALA A 111 0.27 1.63 -9.15
CA ALA A 111 0.53 1.95 -7.74
C ALA A 111 -0.31 1.12 -6.75
N SER A 112 -1.41 0.51 -7.22
CA SER A 112 -2.35 -0.23 -6.37
C SER A 112 -2.17 -1.73 -6.42
N TYR A 113 -1.61 -2.27 -7.51
CA TYR A 113 -1.46 -3.70 -7.72
C TYR A 113 -0.06 -4.04 -8.21
N ALA A 114 0.40 -5.21 -7.80
CA ALA A 114 1.61 -5.82 -8.33
C ALA A 114 1.34 -6.44 -9.73
N PRO A 115 2.40 -6.76 -10.50
CA PRO A 115 2.23 -7.33 -11.84
C PRO A 115 1.46 -8.67 -11.89
N ASP A 116 1.40 -9.38 -10.77
CA ASP A 116 0.66 -10.62 -10.55
C ASP A 116 -0.81 -10.38 -10.12
N GLY A 117 -1.23 -9.12 -9.99
CA GLY A 117 -2.57 -8.72 -9.59
C GLY A 117 -2.76 -8.62 -8.08
N GLU A 118 -1.72 -8.87 -7.27
CA GLU A 118 -1.86 -8.77 -5.81
C GLU A 118 -1.96 -7.30 -5.36
N PRO A 119 -2.85 -6.97 -4.40
CA PRO A 119 -3.00 -5.62 -3.90
C PRO A 119 -1.74 -5.18 -3.13
N ILE A 120 -1.33 -3.94 -3.38
CA ILE A 120 -0.28 -3.26 -2.64
C ILE A 120 -0.90 -2.60 -1.41
N TYR A 121 -0.24 -2.72 -0.26
CA TYR A 121 -0.66 -2.08 0.98
C TYR A 121 0.36 -1.04 1.44
N ILE A 122 -0.12 -0.01 2.11
CA ILE A 122 0.69 0.97 2.84
C ILE A 122 0.48 0.71 4.32
N ILE A 123 1.58 0.50 5.05
CA ILE A 123 1.57 0.37 6.49
C ILE A 123 1.91 1.72 7.12
N ASP A 124 1.01 2.24 7.93
CA ASP A 124 1.25 3.47 8.67
C ASP A 124 2.24 3.29 9.83
N ARG A 125 2.56 4.39 10.52
CA ARG A 125 3.47 4.39 11.68
C ARG A 125 2.94 3.60 12.87
N LYS A 126 1.63 3.31 12.92
CA LYS A 126 0.98 2.50 13.96
C LYS A 126 0.91 1.01 13.59
N GLY A 127 1.43 0.63 12.42
CA GLY A 127 1.38 -0.75 11.94
C GLY A 127 0.08 -1.14 11.25
N MET A 128 -0.82 -0.18 10.97
CA MET A 128 -2.09 -0.46 10.30
C MET A 128 -1.91 -0.54 8.79
N ASN A 129 -2.50 -1.57 8.18
CA ASN A 129 -2.45 -1.80 6.74
C ASN A 129 -3.63 -1.12 6.02
N TYR A 130 -3.33 -0.35 5.00
CA TYR A 130 -4.32 0.28 4.14
C TYR A 130 -4.07 -0.09 2.68
N PRO A 131 -5.09 -0.42 1.88
CA PRO A 131 -4.92 -0.61 0.44
C PRO A 131 -4.33 0.65 -0.19
N ALA A 132 -3.21 0.53 -0.90
CA ALA A 132 -2.50 1.67 -1.50
C ALA A 132 -3.43 2.51 -2.38
N ARG A 133 -4.34 1.85 -3.11
CA ARG A 133 -5.39 2.48 -3.90
C ARG A 133 -6.14 3.55 -3.12
N HIS A 134 -6.69 3.20 -1.95
CA HIS A 134 -7.53 4.11 -1.16
C HIS A 134 -6.74 5.32 -0.66
N VAL A 135 -5.50 5.09 -0.23
CA VAL A 135 -4.60 6.15 0.24
C VAL A 135 -4.32 7.14 -0.86
N LEU A 136 -3.93 6.64 -2.04
CA LEU A 136 -3.50 7.47 -3.15
C LEU A 136 -4.67 8.25 -3.76
N TYR A 137 -5.84 7.63 -3.88
CA TYR A 137 -7.05 8.33 -4.29
C TYR A 137 -7.47 9.41 -3.28
N GLY A 138 -7.37 9.13 -1.98
CA GLY A 138 -7.65 10.12 -0.94
C GLY A 138 -6.74 11.33 -1.04
N GLU A 139 -5.44 11.09 -1.25
CA GLU A 139 -4.45 12.17 -1.40
C GLU A 139 -4.58 12.92 -2.72
N LEU A 140 -4.91 12.25 -3.82
CA LEU A 140 -5.19 12.88 -5.11
C LEU A 140 -6.40 13.82 -5.01
N ARG A 141 -7.50 13.36 -4.40
CA ARG A 141 -8.68 14.19 -4.15
C ARG A 141 -8.33 15.40 -3.30
N ARG A 142 -7.56 15.20 -2.23
CA ARG A 142 -7.12 16.30 -1.36
C ARG A 142 -6.26 17.32 -2.12
N LEU A 143 -5.33 16.86 -2.96
CA LEU A 143 -4.49 17.72 -3.80
C LEU A 143 -5.34 18.63 -4.70
N ARG A 144 -6.30 18.04 -5.42
CA ARG A 144 -7.18 18.79 -6.33
C ARG A 144 -8.11 19.76 -5.61
N ASN A 145 -8.60 19.39 -4.43
CA ASN A 145 -9.41 20.29 -3.59
C ASN A 145 -8.60 21.50 -3.11
N LEU A 146 -7.34 21.31 -2.70
CA LEU A 146 -6.44 22.42 -2.36
C LEU A 146 -6.16 23.32 -3.55
N GLY A 147 -5.92 22.72 -4.72
CA GLY A 147 -5.75 23.45 -5.97
C GLY A 147 -6.97 24.29 -6.34
N SER A 148 -8.18 23.86 -5.97
CA SER A 148 -9.44 24.56 -6.23
C SER A 148 -9.74 25.68 -5.20
N ALA A 149 -9.36 25.47 -3.94
CA ALA A 149 -9.59 26.42 -2.85
C ALA A 149 -8.73 27.70 -2.97
N ASN A 150 -7.53 27.59 -3.55
CA ASN A 150 -6.64 28.73 -3.77
C ASN A 150 -7.09 29.69 -4.90
N PHE A 151 -8.23 29.43 -5.55
CA PHE A 151 -8.80 30.25 -6.64
C PHE A 151 -10.16 30.85 -6.29
N ARG A 152 -10.55 30.84 -5.01
CA ARG A 152 -11.75 31.52 -4.52
C ARG A 152 -11.40 32.70 -3.62
#